data_AF-A0A382NDI3-F1
#
_entry.id   AF-A0A382NDI3-F1
#
_cell.length_a   1.000
_cell.length_b   1.000
_cell.length_c   1.000
_cell.angle_alpha   90.00
_cell.angle_beta   90.00
_cell.angle_gamma   90.00
#
_symmetry.space_group_name_H-M   'P 1'
#
loop_
_entity.id
_entity.type
_entity.pdbx_description
1 polymer ?
#
loop_
_entity_poly.entity_id
_entity_poly.type
_entity_poly.pdbx_seq_one_letter_code
_entity_poly.pdbx_strand_id
1 'polypeptide(L)'
;MAKFILPPNSRVKKGKTFKAKKGSGNIRRFLVYRYDPEDGENPRVDTYELDMNSCGSMVLDALIEIKNKIDPTLTFRRSCREGICGSCAMNIGGVNTLACICANEDVKGDVKVYPLPHMPIIKDLVPDMTNFFDQYASIKPWLRTRTPETSDRERLQDKHDQAKINLPS
;
A
#
# COMPACT_ATOMS: atom_id res chain seq x y z
N MET A 1 -14.57 26.61 22.73
CA MET A 1 -14.14 25.21 22.52
C MET A 1 -14.24 24.90 21.03
N ALA A 2 -13.14 24.61 20.36
CA ALA A 2 -13.19 24.21 18.96
C ALA A 2 -13.81 22.81 18.86
N LYS A 3 -14.95 22.68 18.17
CA LYS A 3 -15.45 21.36 17.78
C LYS A 3 -14.55 20.86 16.66
N PHE A 4 -13.61 19.99 16.99
CA PHE A 4 -12.89 19.19 16.00
C PHE A 4 -13.88 18.17 15.42
N ILE A 5 -14.71 18.63 14.49
CA ILE A 5 -15.56 17.76 13.69
C ILE A 5 -14.60 17.08 12.72
N LEU A 6 -14.40 15.77 12.92
CA LEU A 6 -13.65 15.00 11.95
C LEU A 6 -14.32 15.16 10.57
N PRO A 7 -13.56 15.21 9.47
CA PRO A 7 -14.12 15.35 8.12
C PRO A 7 -15.22 14.32 7.84
N PRO A 8 -16.12 14.54 6.88
CA PRO A 8 -17.04 13.50 6.42
C PRO A 8 -16.27 12.20 6.13
N ASN A 9 -16.84 11.04 6.45
CA ASN A 9 -16.25 9.71 6.19
C ASN A 9 -14.93 9.42 6.95
N SER A 10 -14.72 10.05 8.09
CA SER A 10 -13.49 9.92 8.90
C SER A 10 -13.58 8.91 10.04
N ARG A 11 -14.78 8.46 10.41
CA ARG A 11 -14.98 7.55 11.54
C ARG A 11 -15.00 6.11 11.08
N VAL A 12 -13.91 5.40 11.33
CA VAL A 12 -13.82 3.97 11.00
C VAL A 12 -14.78 3.16 11.89
N LYS A 13 -15.78 2.53 11.27
CA LYS A 13 -16.76 1.67 11.94
C LYS A 13 -16.29 0.21 11.99
N LYS A 14 -16.92 -0.60 12.85
CA LYS A 14 -16.76 -2.06 12.81
C LYS A 14 -17.48 -2.61 11.57
N GLY A 15 -16.80 -3.45 10.80
CA GLY A 15 -17.32 -4.05 9.58
C GLY A 15 -17.79 -5.49 9.73
N LYS A 16 -17.83 -6.20 8.60
CA LYS A 16 -18.24 -7.61 8.48
C LYS A 16 -17.14 -8.54 8.96
N THR A 17 -17.51 -9.75 9.38
CA THR A 17 -16.57 -10.81 9.73
C THR A 17 -16.81 -12.01 8.82
N PHE A 18 -15.77 -12.42 8.10
CA PHE A 18 -15.74 -13.59 7.24
C PHE A 18 -14.97 -14.70 7.96
N LYS A 19 -15.69 -15.75 8.34
CA LYS A 19 -15.14 -16.89 9.08
C LYS A 19 -14.43 -17.87 8.15
N ALA A 20 -13.35 -18.48 8.64
CA ALA A 20 -12.68 -19.56 7.93
C ALA A 20 -13.60 -20.79 7.82
N LYS A 21 -13.33 -21.65 6.83
CA LYS A 21 -14.07 -22.92 6.68
C LYS A 21 -13.85 -23.80 7.92
N LYS A 22 -14.89 -24.55 8.32
CA LYS A 22 -14.80 -25.51 9.42
C LYS A 22 -13.72 -26.56 9.10
N GLY A 23 -12.74 -26.73 10.00
CA GLY A 23 -11.64 -27.70 9.86
C GLY A 23 -10.24 -27.09 9.69
N SER A 24 -10.10 -25.78 9.55
CA SER A 24 -8.79 -25.12 9.47
C SER A 24 -8.04 -25.15 10.80
N GLY A 25 -6.82 -25.71 10.80
CA GLY A 25 -5.98 -25.86 11.99
C GLY A 25 -5.08 -24.66 12.30
N ASN A 26 -4.82 -23.78 11.33
CA ASN A 26 -3.95 -22.60 11.49
C ASN A 26 -4.66 -21.34 11.00
N ILE A 27 -5.61 -20.84 11.79
CA ILE A 27 -6.42 -19.69 11.40
C ILE A 27 -5.73 -18.39 11.83
N ARG A 28 -5.68 -17.44 10.90
CA ARG A 28 -5.20 -16.10 11.16
C ARG A 28 -6.20 -15.04 10.73
N ARG A 29 -6.27 -13.95 11.50
CA ARG A 29 -7.19 -12.84 11.28
C ARG A 29 -6.50 -11.67 10.58
N PHE A 30 -7.10 -11.23 9.49
CA PHE A 30 -6.73 -10.03 8.75
C PHE A 30 -7.84 -8.99 8.92
N LEU A 31 -7.50 -7.84 9.49
CA LEU A 31 -8.38 -6.71 9.71
C LEU A 31 -8.10 -5.70 8.62
N VAL A 32 -8.96 -5.64 7.61
CA VAL A 32 -8.71 -4.86 6.39
C VAL A 32 -9.64 -3.65 6.38
N TYR A 33 -9.05 -2.47 6.19
CA TYR A 33 -9.78 -1.24 5.96
C TYR A 33 -10.56 -1.31 4.64
N ARG A 34 -11.84 -0.96 4.70
CA ARG A 34 -12.78 -0.95 3.59
C ARG A 34 -13.44 0.40 3.46
N TYR A 35 -13.54 0.90 2.24
CA TYR A 35 -14.20 2.15 1.92
C TYR A 35 -14.69 2.13 0.48
N ASP A 36 -15.94 2.52 0.27
CA ASP A 36 -16.54 2.67 -1.05
C ASP A 36 -17.18 4.06 -1.15
N PRO A 37 -16.69 4.99 -1.99
CA PRO A 37 -17.30 6.31 -2.09
C PRO A 37 -18.74 6.27 -2.62
N GLU A 38 -19.12 5.20 -3.31
CA GLU A 38 -20.46 5.04 -3.90
C GLU A 38 -21.54 4.66 -2.88
N ASP A 39 -21.16 4.09 -1.72
CA ASP A 39 -22.13 3.65 -0.70
C ASP A 39 -22.58 4.79 0.24
N GLY A 40 -21.89 5.93 0.21
CA GLY A 40 -22.18 7.08 1.07
C GLY A 40 -21.92 6.84 2.57
N GLU A 41 -21.32 5.71 2.93
CA GLU A 41 -21.05 5.31 4.29
C GLU A 41 -19.64 5.71 4.74
N ASN A 42 -19.45 5.67 6.06
CA ASN A 42 -18.09 5.81 6.60
C ASN A 42 -17.29 4.53 6.34
N PRO A 43 -15.95 4.64 6.28
CA PRO A 43 -15.08 3.48 6.21
C PRO A 43 -15.32 2.52 7.36
N ARG A 44 -14.98 1.26 7.14
CA ARG A 44 -15.11 0.19 8.12
C ARG A 44 -13.89 -0.72 8.11
N VAL A 45 -13.78 -1.56 9.14
CA VAL A 45 -12.78 -2.63 9.19
C VAL A 45 -13.49 -3.97 9.12
N ASP A 46 -13.30 -4.66 8.00
CA ASP A 46 -13.79 -6.03 7.82
C ASP A 46 -12.72 -7.01 8.34
N THR A 47 -13.15 -8.08 9.00
CA THR A 47 -12.27 -9.15 9.52
C THR A 47 -12.37 -10.36 8.62
N TYR A 48 -11.24 -10.87 8.14
CA TYR A 48 -11.12 -12.07 7.33
C TYR A 48 -10.31 -13.11 8.09
N GLU A 49 -10.89 -14.28 8.34
CA GLU A 49 -10.18 -15.43 8.88
C GLU A 49 -9.70 -16.31 7.73
N LEU A 50 -8.38 -16.44 7.61
CA LEU A 50 -7.72 -17.26 6.59
C LEU A 50 -7.04 -18.46 7.22
N ASP A 51 -7.04 -19.58 6.52
CA ASP A 51 -6.21 -20.74 6.86
C ASP A 51 -4.81 -20.53 6.28
N MET A 52 -3.84 -20.34 7.16
CA MET A 52 -2.46 -20.08 6.76
C MET A 52 -1.79 -21.31 6.15
N ASN A 53 -2.36 -22.51 6.30
CA ASN A 53 -1.85 -23.70 5.60
C ASN A 53 -2.15 -23.68 4.09
N SER A 54 -3.14 -22.89 3.66
CA SER A 54 -3.52 -22.74 2.25
C SER A 54 -3.28 -21.33 1.69
N CYS A 55 -2.69 -20.46 2.49
CA CYS A 55 -2.38 -19.07 2.16
C CYS A 55 -0.89 -18.89 1.94
N GLY A 56 -0.50 -17.97 1.05
CA GLY A 56 0.90 -17.62 0.87
C GLY A 56 1.49 -16.91 2.09
N SER A 57 2.82 -16.87 2.15
CA SER A 57 3.56 -16.36 3.31
C SER A 57 3.50 -14.84 3.43
N MET A 58 3.23 -14.11 2.35
CA MET A 58 3.24 -12.64 2.36
C MET A 58 1.84 -12.06 2.59
N VAL A 59 1.77 -10.84 3.15
CA VAL A 59 0.50 -10.13 3.35
C VAL A 59 -0.22 -9.89 2.02
N LEU A 60 0.52 -9.66 0.92
CA LEU A 60 -0.07 -9.55 -0.41
C LEU A 60 -0.79 -10.84 -0.84
N ASP A 61 -0.27 -12.02 -0.50
CA ASP A 61 -0.91 -13.29 -0.85
C ASP A 61 -2.26 -13.44 -0.12
N ALA A 62 -2.30 -13.04 1.15
CA ALA A 62 -3.54 -13.00 1.92
C ALA A 62 -4.59 -12.06 1.30
N LEU A 63 -4.19 -10.86 0.87
CA LEU A 63 -5.09 -9.92 0.19
C LEU A 63 -5.62 -10.48 -1.15
N ILE A 64 -4.77 -11.18 -1.90
CA ILE A 64 -5.17 -11.84 -3.16
C ILE A 64 -6.15 -12.98 -2.86
N GLU A 65 -5.90 -13.78 -1.82
CA GLU A 65 -6.79 -14.86 -1.44
C GLU A 65 -8.16 -14.34 -1.00
N ILE A 66 -8.20 -13.29 -0.17
CA ILE A 66 -9.43 -12.60 0.21
C ILE A 66 -10.18 -12.16 -1.05
N LYS A 67 -9.53 -11.45 -1.96
CA LYS A 67 -10.17 -10.96 -3.19
C LYS A 67 -10.70 -12.08 -4.07
N ASN A 68 -9.93 -13.15 -4.27
CA ASN A 68 -10.27 -14.19 -5.23
C ASN A 68 -11.32 -15.17 -4.69
N LYS A 69 -11.33 -15.45 -3.39
CA LYS A 69 -12.12 -16.55 -2.81
C LYS A 69 -13.23 -16.10 -1.86
N ILE A 70 -13.13 -14.91 -1.27
CA ILE A 70 -14.01 -14.48 -0.16
C ILE A 70 -14.81 -13.24 -0.53
N ASP A 71 -14.12 -12.18 -0.98
CA ASP A 71 -14.72 -10.88 -1.26
C ASP A 71 -14.10 -10.21 -2.49
N PRO A 72 -14.67 -10.42 -3.69
CA PRO A 72 -14.14 -9.87 -4.94
C PRO A 72 -14.20 -8.34 -5.02
N THR A 73 -14.94 -7.67 -4.14
CA THR A 73 -15.06 -6.21 -4.11
C THR A 73 -13.84 -5.52 -3.52
N LEU A 74 -13.00 -6.25 -2.77
CA LEU A 74 -11.78 -5.70 -2.17
C LEU A 74 -10.83 -5.16 -3.25
N THR A 75 -10.43 -3.90 -3.12
CA THR A 75 -9.59 -3.21 -4.11
C THR A 75 -8.24 -2.77 -3.50
N PHE A 76 -7.15 -3.09 -4.21
CA PHE A 76 -5.79 -2.69 -3.86
C PHE A 76 -4.88 -2.67 -5.09
N ARG A 77 -3.76 -1.93 -5.00
CA ARG A 77 -2.74 -1.88 -6.06
C ARG A 77 -1.67 -2.94 -5.84
N ARG A 78 -1.25 -3.60 -6.92
CA ARG A 78 -0.11 -4.55 -6.96
C ARG A 78 0.45 -4.67 -8.37
N SER A 79 1.71 -5.09 -8.49
CA SER A 79 2.33 -5.44 -9.77
C SER A 79 3.47 -6.47 -9.60
N CYS A 80 4.71 -6.02 -9.34
CA CYS A 80 5.93 -6.86 -9.46
C CYS A 80 6.06 -8.03 -8.46
N ARG A 81 5.49 -7.91 -7.26
CA ARG A 81 5.63 -8.88 -6.13
C ARG A 81 7.05 -9.11 -5.56
N GLU A 82 8.02 -8.28 -5.90
CA GLU A 82 9.43 -8.47 -5.48
C GLU A 82 10.03 -7.24 -4.79
N GLY A 83 9.17 -6.33 -4.30
CA GLY A 83 9.63 -5.13 -3.59
C GLY A 83 10.18 -4.00 -4.46
N ILE A 84 10.09 -4.10 -5.79
CA ILE A 84 10.73 -3.14 -6.71
C ILE A 84 9.82 -1.96 -7.07
N CYS A 85 8.59 -2.22 -7.53
CA CYS A 85 7.75 -1.17 -8.12
C CYS A 85 7.06 -0.22 -7.12
N GLY A 86 7.07 -0.53 -5.81
CA GLY A 86 6.38 0.26 -4.79
C GLY A 86 4.83 0.26 -4.82
N SER A 87 4.19 -0.37 -5.81
CA SER A 87 2.72 -0.26 -6.01
C SER A 87 1.84 -0.83 -4.88
N CYS A 88 2.36 -1.74 -4.06
CA CYS A 88 1.64 -2.38 -2.95
C CYS A 88 2.02 -1.80 -1.58
N ALA A 89 2.43 -0.54 -1.55
CA ALA A 89 2.68 0.20 -0.32
C ALA A 89 1.38 0.40 0.48
N MET A 90 1.42 0.03 1.76
CA MET A 90 0.27 0.03 2.68
C MET A 90 0.77 0.25 4.12
N ASN A 91 -0.15 0.56 5.03
CA ASN A 91 0.13 0.47 6.46
C ASN A 91 -0.27 -0.93 6.97
N ILE A 92 0.71 -1.71 7.40
CA ILE A 92 0.54 -3.09 7.86
C ILE A 92 1.05 -3.19 9.30
N GLY A 93 0.18 -3.59 10.23
CA GLY A 93 0.53 -3.71 11.64
C GLY A 93 0.98 -2.39 12.29
N GLY A 94 0.61 -1.24 11.70
CA GLY A 94 1.07 0.09 12.14
C GLY A 94 2.31 0.61 11.41
N VAL A 95 2.95 -0.19 10.55
CA VAL A 95 4.17 0.19 9.81
C VAL A 95 3.86 0.40 8.33
N ASN A 96 4.37 1.49 7.74
CA ASN A 96 4.29 1.69 6.30
C ASN A 96 5.33 0.78 5.61
N THR A 97 4.87 -0.18 4.83
CA THR A 97 5.71 -1.17 4.17
C THR A 97 5.07 -1.67 2.88
N LEU A 98 5.76 -2.55 2.15
CA LEU A 98 5.26 -3.18 0.93
C LEU A 98 4.63 -4.53 1.24
N ALA A 99 3.36 -4.71 0.90
CA ALA A 99 2.63 -5.95 1.20
C ALA A 99 3.27 -7.21 0.60
N CYS A 100 4.01 -7.08 -0.51
CA CYS A 100 4.65 -8.20 -1.20
C CYS A 100 5.91 -8.75 -0.52
N ILE A 101 6.52 -8.00 0.39
CA ILE A 101 7.74 -8.43 1.12
C ILE A 101 7.54 -8.37 2.64
N CYS A 102 6.31 -8.10 3.09
CA CYS A 102 5.94 -8.20 4.50
C CYS A 102 5.41 -9.62 4.74
N ALA A 103 6.19 -10.44 5.44
CA ALA A 103 5.75 -11.77 5.79
C ALA A 103 4.64 -11.69 6.83
N ASN A 104 3.66 -12.58 6.72
CA ASN A 104 2.56 -12.65 7.68
C ASN A 104 3.12 -12.84 9.10
N GLU A 105 4.10 -13.73 9.27
CA GLU A 105 4.72 -14.03 10.57
C GLU A 105 5.38 -12.85 11.27
N ASP A 106 5.87 -11.86 10.52
CA ASP A 106 6.51 -10.65 11.09
C ASP A 106 5.51 -9.76 11.82
N VAL A 107 4.23 -9.83 11.43
CA VAL A 107 3.16 -9.06 12.06
C VAL A 107 2.70 -9.80 13.31
N LYS A 108 2.74 -9.17 14.48
CA LYS A 108 2.28 -9.82 15.72
C LYS A 108 0.76 -9.79 15.84
N GLY A 109 0.16 -10.95 16.09
CA GLY A 109 -1.29 -11.10 16.29
C GLY A 109 -2.10 -10.85 15.01
N ASP A 110 -3.23 -10.16 15.17
CA ASP A 110 -4.15 -9.76 14.09
C ASP A 110 -3.44 -8.87 13.06
N VAL A 111 -3.47 -9.25 11.78
CA VAL A 111 -2.83 -8.49 10.69
C VAL A 111 -3.73 -7.34 10.29
N LYS A 112 -3.42 -6.15 10.78
CA LYS A 112 -4.14 -4.92 10.45
C LYS A 112 -3.60 -4.33 9.16
N VAL A 113 -4.46 -4.15 8.15
CA VAL A 113 -4.09 -3.60 6.85
C VAL A 113 -4.93 -2.36 6.56
N TYR A 114 -4.25 -1.23 6.41
CA TYR A 114 -4.82 0.08 6.12
C TYR A 114 -4.16 0.67 4.86
N PRO A 115 -4.84 1.58 4.14
CA PRO A 115 -4.18 2.34 3.08
C PRO A 115 -3.01 3.16 3.65
N LEU A 116 -2.15 3.66 2.76
CA LEU A 116 -1.11 4.59 3.16
C LEU A 116 -1.73 5.82 3.87
N PRO A 117 -1.17 6.24 5.02
CA PRO A 117 -1.67 7.40 5.75
C PRO A 117 -1.37 8.70 5.00
N HIS A 118 -2.06 9.77 5.39
CA HIS A 118 -1.87 11.14 4.86
C HIS A 118 -2.21 11.33 3.38
N MET A 119 -2.95 10.40 2.78
CA MET A 119 -3.44 10.49 1.41
C MET A 119 -4.97 10.35 1.40
N PRO A 120 -5.70 11.07 0.52
CA PRO A 120 -7.11 10.79 0.26
C PRO A 120 -7.28 9.36 -0.23
N ILE A 121 -8.37 8.70 0.17
CA ILE A 121 -8.64 7.32 -0.23
C ILE A 121 -9.66 7.31 -1.37
N ILE A 122 -9.30 6.64 -2.48
CA ILE A 122 -10.19 6.45 -3.62
C ILE A 122 -11.19 5.33 -3.31
N LYS A 123 -10.68 4.15 -2.93
CA LYS A 123 -11.47 2.97 -2.55
C LYS A 123 -10.60 1.98 -1.78
N ASP A 124 -11.11 1.42 -0.70
CA ASP A 124 -10.42 0.41 0.12
C ASP A 124 -8.95 0.78 0.44
N LEU A 125 -7.99 0.04 -0.10
CA LEU A 125 -6.55 0.20 0.15
C LEU A 125 -5.86 1.04 -0.95
N VAL A 126 -6.63 1.76 -1.77
CA VAL A 126 -6.13 2.57 -2.88
C VAL A 126 -6.12 4.05 -2.50
N PRO A 127 -4.94 4.62 -2.16
CA PRO A 127 -4.81 6.04 -2.00
C PRO A 127 -4.75 6.77 -3.35
N ASP A 128 -5.17 8.04 -3.34
CA ASP A 128 -4.89 8.99 -4.40
C ASP A 128 -3.42 9.44 -4.33
N MET A 129 -2.69 9.23 -5.44
CA MET A 129 -1.27 9.55 -5.56
C MET A 129 -1.03 10.86 -6.32
N THR A 130 -2.08 11.58 -6.72
CA THR A 130 -1.98 12.79 -7.54
C THR A 130 -1.07 13.82 -6.88
N ASN A 131 -1.35 14.21 -5.64
CA ASN A 131 -0.52 15.17 -4.91
C ASN A 131 0.94 14.70 -4.72
N PHE A 132 1.16 13.40 -4.54
CA PHE A 132 2.52 12.85 -4.43
C PHE A 132 3.31 13.07 -5.74
N PHE A 133 2.70 12.75 -6.88
CA PHE A 133 3.35 12.95 -8.18
C PHE A 133 3.47 14.42 -8.57
N ASP A 134 2.54 15.27 -8.17
CA ASP A 134 2.64 16.73 -8.36
C ASP A 134 3.83 17.31 -7.60
N GLN A 135 4.01 16.89 -6.33
CA GLN A 135 5.17 17.27 -5.53
C GLN A 135 6.48 16.74 -6.15
N TYR A 136 6.49 15.49 -6.61
CA TYR A 136 7.64 14.92 -7.31
C TYR A 136 7.98 15.69 -8.59
N ALA A 137 7.00 16.07 -9.39
CA ALA A 137 7.22 16.86 -10.60
C ALA A 137 7.72 18.28 -10.30
N SER A 138 7.29 18.88 -9.18
CA SER A 138 7.65 20.26 -8.80
C SER A 138 9.15 20.48 -8.59
N ILE A 139 9.88 19.45 -8.15
CA ILE A 139 11.34 19.50 -7.95
C ILE A 139 12.13 19.33 -9.24
N LYS A 140 11.45 19.12 -10.37
CA LYS A 140 12.03 18.93 -11.70
C LYS A 140 13.13 17.84 -11.71
N PRO A 141 12.81 16.58 -11.35
CA PRO A 141 13.78 15.51 -11.12
C PRO A 141 14.29 14.90 -12.45
N TRP A 142 14.81 15.74 -13.33
CA TRP A 142 15.38 15.38 -14.62
C TRP A 142 16.66 16.17 -14.87
N LEU A 143 17.51 15.68 -15.77
CA LEU A 143 18.76 16.36 -16.10
C LEU A 143 18.46 17.70 -16.79
N ARG A 144 19.06 18.76 -16.24
CA ARG A 144 19.02 20.12 -16.81
C ARG A 144 20.43 20.52 -17.20
N THR A 145 20.68 20.62 -18.50
CA THR A 145 22.00 20.98 -19.03
C THR A 145 22.12 22.50 -19.21
N ARG A 146 23.35 23.00 -19.10
CA ARG A 146 23.69 24.38 -19.47
C ARG A 146 24.44 24.46 -20.80
N THR A 147 24.84 23.31 -21.34
CA THR A 147 25.61 23.22 -22.59
C THR A 147 24.78 22.52 -23.66
N PRO A 148 25.04 22.81 -24.95
CA PRO A 148 24.36 22.15 -26.08
C PRO A 148 24.45 20.62 -26.03
N GLU A 149 23.55 19.96 -26.74
CA GLU A 149 23.58 18.52 -26.96
C GLU A 149 24.86 18.10 -27.69
N THR A 150 25.41 16.96 -27.29
CA THR A 150 26.52 16.33 -28.00
C THR A 150 25.95 15.55 -29.19
N SER A 151 26.41 15.86 -30.39
CA SER A 151 25.80 15.35 -31.63
C SER A 151 26.10 13.87 -31.92
N ASP A 152 27.15 13.31 -31.31
CA ASP A 152 27.73 12.03 -31.74
C ASP A 152 28.22 11.13 -30.59
N ARG A 153 28.08 11.55 -29.33
CA ARG A 153 28.57 10.80 -28.16
C ARG A 153 27.86 11.15 -26.86
N GLU A 154 28.02 10.30 -25.85
CA GLU A 154 27.58 10.53 -24.49
C GLU A 154 28.36 11.65 -23.78
N ARG A 155 27.82 12.13 -22.66
CA ARG A 155 28.54 13.04 -21.75
C ARG A 155 29.37 12.19 -20.80
N LEU A 156 30.70 12.35 -20.85
CA LEU A 156 31.61 11.64 -19.95
C LEU A 156 31.44 12.15 -18.51
N GLN A 157 31.42 11.22 -17.55
CA GLN A 157 31.38 11.49 -16.12
C GLN A 157 32.47 10.66 -15.42
N ASP A 158 33.31 11.31 -14.63
CA ASP A 158 34.34 10.62 -13.83
C ASP A 158 33.71 9.81 -12.69
N LYS A 159 34.33 8.68 -12.33
CA LYS A 159 33.87 7.83 -11.22
C LYS A 159 33.73 8.58 -9.90
N HIS A 160 34.64 9.52 -9.63
CA HIS A 160 34.58 10.36 -8.43
C HIS A 160 33.31 11.24 -8.41
N ASP A 161 32.90 11.78 -9.56
CA ASP A 161 31.69 12.60 -9.66
C ASP A 161 30.42 11.76 -9.68
N GLN A 162 30.45 10.57 -10.29
CA GLN A 162 29.36 9.60 -10.19
C GLN A 162 29.11 9.19 -8.73
N ALA A 163 30.17 8.99 -7.94
CA ALA A 163 30.05 8.62 -6.54
C ALA A 163 29.28 9.67 -5.71
N LYS A 164 29.34 10.97 -6.10
CA LYS A 164 28.61 12.05 -5.43
C LYS A 164 27.08 11.93 -5.56
N ILE A 165 26.59 11.20 -6.57
CA ILE A 165 25.14 11.02 -6.84
C ILE A 165 24.63 9.62 -6.52
N ASN A 166 25.50 8.70 -6.07
CA ASN A 166 25.13 7.31 -5.77
C ASN A 166 24.41 7.16 -4.41
N LEU A 167 24.51 8.15 -3.53
CA LEU A 167 23.89 8.12 -2.21
C LEU A 167 22.81 9.22 -2.13
N PRO A 168 21.69 8.96 -1.42
CA PRO A 168 20.76 10.03 -1.09
C PRO A 168 21.50 11.09 -0.27
N SER A 169 21.37 12.35 -0.70
CA SER A 169 21.90 13.53 -0.01
C SER A 169 21.30 13.73 1.36
#